data_AF-A0A933WQE1-F1
#
_entry.id   AF-A0A933WQE1-F1
#
_cell.length_a   1.000
_cell.length_b   1.000
_cell.length_c   1.000
_cell.angle_alpha   90.00
_cell.angle_beta   90.00
_cell.angle_gamma   90.00
#
_symmetry.space_group_name_H-M   'P 1'
#
loop_
_entity.id
_entity.type
_entity.pdbx_description
1 polymer ?
#
loop_
_entity_poly.entity_id
_entity_poly.type
_entity_poly.pdbx_seq_one_letter_code
_entity_poly.pdbx_strand_id
1 'polypeptide(L)'
;MTTILLVLSLAACAAEPAVPAAVEISTPAAAKRLEPPVPPAHAKRLLQTATDVAGDLAETVAYLEAGQVYFRAFARETHSNEENQAMLRFLREYEAELDTAKKEEKILNDWIRKAASLK
;
A
#
# COMPACT_ATOMS: atom_id res chain seq x y z
N MET A 1 -67.38 10.88 -0.28
CA MET A 1 -66.68 11.44 0.91
C MET A 1 -65.90 12.66 0.45
N THR A 2 -66.24 13.80 1.03
CA THR A 2 -65.66 15.12 0.87
C THR A 2 -64.23 15.18 1.43
N THR A 3 -63.46 16.20 1.02
CA THR A 3 -62.46 17.02 1.80
C THR A 3 -61.20 17.26 0.93
N ILE A 4 -61.12 18.41 0.24
CA ILE A 4 -60.42 19.68 0.60
C ILE A 4 -58.90 19.49 0.76
N LEU A 5 -58.11 20.33 0.07
CA LEU A 5 -56.88 21.00 0.53
C LEU A 5 -56.49 22.05 -0.54
N LEU A 6 -56.89 23.32 -0.39
CA LEU A 6 -56.25 24.41 0.35
C LEU A 6 -54.93 24.95 -0.28
N VAL A 7 -55.14 25.86 -1.23
CA VAL A 7 -54.50 27.17 -1.48
C VAL A 7 -53.23 27.58 -0.68
N LEU A 8 -52.22 28.00 -1.47
CA LEU A 8 -51.18 29.04 -1.32
C LEU A 8 -50.29 29.13 -0.06
N SER A 9 -48.97 29.21 -0.28
CA SER A 9 -48.15 30.43 -0.08
C SER A 9 -46.69 30.11 -0.45
N LEU A 10 -46.18 30.54 -1.60
CA LEU A 10 -45.46 31.81 -1.80
C LEU A 10 -44.26 32.00 -0.86
N ALA A 11 -43.08 31.56 -1.31
CA ALA A 11 -41.81 32.12 -0.89
C ALA A 11 -40.98 32.37 -2.15
N ALA A 12 -41.09 33.61 -2.66
CA ALA A 12 -40.17 34.16 -3.62
C ALA A 12 -38.84 34.42 -2.89
N CYS A 13 -37.76 33.79 -3.33
CA CYS A 13 -36.41 34.27 -3.04
C CYS A 13 -35.64 34.29 -4.36
N ALA A 14 -35.17 35.50 -4.65
CA ALA A 14 -34.36 35.98 -5.77
C ALA A 14 -33.72 34.92 -6.68
N ALA A 15 -34.03 35.04 -7.98
CA ALA A 15 -33.28 34.43 -9.06
C ALA A 15 -31.94 35.16 -9.23
N GLU A 16 -30.85 34.49 -8.91
CA GLU A 16 -29.52 34.80 -9.43
C GLU A 16 -29.20 33.87 -10.62
N PRO A 17 -28.48 34.36 -11.65
CA PRO A 17 -28.35 33.69 -12.93
C PRO A 17 -27.52 32.40 -12.81
N ALA A 18 -28.12 31.28 -13.21
CA ALA A 18 -27.44 30.01 -13.37
C ALA A 18 -26.33 30.13 -14.43
N VAL A 19 -25.08 30.21 -13.96
CA VAL A 19 -23.89 29.90 -14.74
C VAL A 19 -24.05 28.47 -15.26
N PRO A 20 -23.85 28.18 -16.56
CA PRO A 20 -23.90 26.81 -17.04
C PRO A 20 -22.78 26.04 -16.35
N ALA A 21 -23.15 25.21 -15.37
CA ALA A 21 -22.25 24.25 -14.77
C ALA A 21 -21.74 23.36 -15.91
N ALA A 22 -20.46 23.52 -16.23
CA ALA A 22 -19.75 22.54 -17.03
C ALA A 22 -19.97 21.20 -16.33
N VAL A 23 -20.68 20.30 -17.00
CA VAL A 23 -20.80 18.92 -16.58
C VAL A 23 -19.38 18.37 -16.68
N GLU A 24 -18.66 18.38 -15.55
CA GLU A 24 -17.46 17.58 -15.41
C GLU A 24 -17.91 16.14 -15.62
N ILE A 25 -17.65 15.66 -16.83
CA ILE A 25 -17.65 14.24 -17.14
C ILE A 25 -16.59 13.67 -16.21
N SER A 26 -17.02 13.20 -15.04
CA SER A 26 -16.19 12.39 -14.16
C SER A 26 -15.73 11.21 -14.99
N THR A 27 -14.51 11.30 -15.48
CA THR A 27 -13.76 10.18 -16.01
C THR A 27 -13.87 9.05 -14.99
N PRO A 28 -14.23 7.82 -15.38
CA PRO A 28 -14.25 6.73 -14.43
C PRO A 28 -12.87 6.66 -13.80
N ALA A 29 -12.82 6.72 -12.47
CA ALA A 29 -11.57 6.63 -11.72
C ALA A 29 -10.78 5.46 -12.29
N ALA A 30 -9.66 5.76 -12.95
CA ALA A 30 -8.81 4.74 -13.53
C ALA A 30 -8.55 3.73 -12.42
N ALA A 31 -8.94 2.46 -12.65
CA ALA A 31 -8.76 1.39 -11.68
C ALA A 31 -7.33 1.51 -11.16
N LYS A 32 -7.20 1.79 -9.86
CA LYS A 32 -5.94 2.12 -9.22
C LYS A 32 -5.00 0.95 -9.49
N ARG A 33 -4.06 1.12 -10.43
CA ARG A 33 -3.15 0.04 -10.85
C ARG A 33 -2.45 -0.47 -9.59
N LEU A 34 -2.46 -1.78 -9.43
CA LEU A 34 -1.79 -2.43 -8.34
C LEU A 34 -0.28 -2.27 -8.56
N GLU A 35 0.38 -1.43 -7.76
CA GLU A 35 1.83 -1.20 -7.86
C GLU A 35 2.59 -2.12 -6.89
N PRO A 36 3.67 -2.78 -7.34
CA PRO A 36 4.51 -3.58 -6.46
C PRO A 36 5.21 -2.68 -5.44
N PRO A 37 5.39 -3.16 -4.18
CA PRO A 37 6.17 -2.42 -3.19
C PRO A 37 7.62 -2.30 -3.63
N VAL A 38 8.31 -1.26 -3.14
CA VAL A 38 9.71 -0.99 -3.47
C VAL A 38 10.61 -1.70 -2.46
N PRO A 39 11.64 -2.47 -2.90
CA PRO A 39 12.55 -3.14 -1.99
C PRO A 39 13.39 -2.14 -1.18
N PRO A 40 13.83 -2.51 0.05
CA PRO A 40 14.65 -1.63 0.89
C PRO A 40 16.03 -1.35 0.26
N ALA A 41 16.58 -0.19 0.56
CA ALA A 41 17.87 0.23 0.02
C ALA A 41 19.06 -0.26 0.88
N HIS A 42 19.31 -1.58 0.90
CA HIS A 42 20.37 -2.21 1.71
C HIS A 42 21.79 -1.71 1.39
N ALA A 43 22.10 -1.48 0.11
CA ALA A 43 23.46 -1.21 -0.38
C ALA A 43 24.13 0.07 0.16
N LYS A 44 23.39 0.91 0.90
CA LYS A 44 23.89 2.20 1.41
C LYS A 44 24.16 2.20 2.92
N ARG A 45 23.93 1.11 3.64
CA ARG A 45 24.01 1.07 5.10
C ARG A 45 25.21 0.29 5.60
N LEU A 46 25.94 0.88 6.56
CA LEU A 46 26.97 0.19 7.32
C LEU A 46 26.29 -0.55 8.48
N LEU A 47 26.10 -1.85 8.34
CA LEU A 47 25.48 -2.70 9.38
C LEU A 47 26.52 -3.12 10.43
N GLN A 48 26.95 -2.18 11.28
CA GLN A 48 28.04 -2.42 12.25
C GLN A 48 27.53 -2.72 13.66
N THR A 49 26.30 -2.32 13.99
CA THR A 49 25.72 -2.49 15.33
C THR A 49 24.44 -3.33 15.32
N ALA A 50 24.05 -3.84 16.49
CA ALA A 50 22.76 -4.51 16.70
C ALA A 50 21.57 -3.63 16.31
N THR A 51 21.66 -2.33 16.58
CA THR A 51 20.63 -1.38 16.21
C THR A 51 20.53 -1.19 14.69
N ASP A 52 21.67 -1.17 13.98
CA ASP A 52 21.68 -1.05 12.52
C ASP A 52 21.05 -2.27 11.86
N VAL A 53 21.45 -3.48 12.29
CA VAL A 53 20.90 -4.73 11.77
C VAL A 53 19.40 -4.86 12.10
N ALA A 54 18.97 -4.43 13.29
CA ALA A 54 17.55 -4.44 13.65
C ALA A 54 16.73 -3.42 12.86
N GLY A 55 17.29 -2.24 12.57
CA GLY A 55 16.66 -1.23 11.72
C GLY A 55 16.49 -1.72 10.29
N ASP A 56 17.53 -2.35 9.73
CA ASP A 56 17.47 -2.92 8.38
C ASP A 56 16.43 -4.04 8.30
N LEU A 57 16.46 -4.97 9.27
CA LEU A 57 15.48 -6.06 9.36
C LEU A 57 14.04 -5.54 9.47
N ALA A 58 13.80 -4.46 10.21
CA ALA A 58 12.48 -3.88 10.35
C ALA A 58 11.94 -3.35 9.01
N GLU A 59 12.80 -2.71 8.20
CA GLU A 59 12.41 -2.26 6.87
C GLU A 59 12.19 -3.43 5.90
N THR A 60 13.04 -4.47 5.96
CA THR A 60 12.87 -5.69 5.18
C THR A 60 11.54 -6.37 5.49
N VAL A 61 11.20 -6.49 6.78
CA VAL A 61 9.92 -7.06 7.21
C VAL A 61 8.74 -6.23 6.70
N ALA A 62 8.80 -4.91 6.80
CA ALA A 62 7.73 -4.03 6.30
C ALA A 62 7.51 -4.21 4.78
N TYR A 63 8.60 -4.35 4.00
CA TYR A 63 8.52 -4.67 2.57
C TYR A 63 7.87 -6.04 2.32
N LEU A 64 8.27 -7.08 3.07
CA LEU A 64 7.70 -8.43 2.93
C LEU A 64 6.21 -8.46 3.29
N GLU A 65 5.79 -7.75 4.35
CA GLU A 65 4.38 -7.64 4.73
C GLU A 65 3.55 -6.95 3.66
N ALA A 66 4.02 -5.82 3.12
CA ALA A 66 3.39 -5.14 2.00
C ALA A 66 3.32 -6.05 0.76
N GLY A 67 4.37 -6.84 0.52
CA GLY A 67 4.45 -7.81 -0.56
C GLY A 67 3.38 -8.91 -0.48
N GLN A 68 3.06 -9.39 0.71
CA GLN A 68 1.98 -10.38 0.90
C GLN A 68 0.60 -9.79 0.55
N VAL A 69 0.35 -8.53 0.93
CA VAL A 69 -0.89 -7.82 0.60
C VAL A 69 -0.99 -7.63 -0.92
N TYR A 70 0.09 -7.17 -1.55
CA TYR A 70 0.19 -7.01 -3.00
C TYR A 70 -0.07 -8.32 -3.74
N PHE A 71 0.60 -9.42 -3.36
CA PHE A 71 0.41 -10.73 -3.99
C PHE A 71 -1.04 -11.21 -3.90
N ARG A 72 -1.69 -11.06 -2.73
CA ARG A 72 -3.10 -11.45 -2.54
C ARG A 72 -4.05 -10.62 -3.39
N ALA A 73 -3.77 -9.34 -3.57
CA ALA A 73 -4.56 -8.48 -4.44
C ALA A 73 -4.40 -8.88 -5.91
N PHE A 74 -3.16 -9.10 -6.35
CA PHE A 74 -2.86 -9.56 -7.71
C PHE A 74 -3.51 -10.91 -8.00
N ALA A 75 -3.45 -11.88 -7.09
CA ALA A 75 -4.00 -13.22 -7.33
C ALA A 75 -5.53 -13.27 -7.58
N ARG A 76 -6.27 -12.19 -7.34
CA ARG A 76 -7.73 -12.12 -7.50
C ARG A 76 -8.18 -11.64 -8.87
N GLU A 77 -7.27 -11.11 -9.67
CA GLU A 77 -7.58 -10.42 -10.92
C GLU A 77 -6.92 -11.12 -12.12
N THR A 78 -7.40 -10.80 -13.32
CA THR A 78 -6.76 -11.22 -14.57
C THR A 78 -5.82 -10.12 -15.03
N HIS A 79 -4.57 -10.47 -15.33
CA HIS A 79 -3.50 -9.53 -15.62
C HIS A 79 -3.00 -9.63 -17.05
N SER A 80 -2.55 -8.50 -17.58
CA SER A 80 -1.79 -8.45 -18.82
C SER A 80 -0.44 -9.18 -18.70
N ASN A 81 0.19 -9.48 -19.84
CA ASN A 81 1.52 -10.09 -19.85
C ASN A 81 2.56 -9.16 -19.18
N GLU A 82 2.45 -7.84 -19.39
CA GLU A 82 3.34 -6.85 -18.77
C GLU A 82 3.24 -6.85 -17.23
N GLU A 83 2.03 -6.92 -16.70
CA GLU A 83 1.75 -7.02 -15.26
C GLU A 83 2.27 -8.34 -14.68
N ASN A 84 2.12 -9.46 -15.41
CA ASN A 84 2.71 -10.74 -15.02
C ASN A 84 4.25 -10.69 -14.98
N GLN A 85 4.89 -10.03 -15.93
CA GLN A 85 6.35 -9.83 -15.90
C GLN A 85 6.79 -8.95 -14.73
N ALA A 86 6.02 -7.92 -14.37
CA ALA A 86 6.26 -7.12 -13.18
C ALA A 86 6.11 -7.95 -11.90
N MET A 87 5.08 -8.80 -11.80
CA MET A 87 4.91 -9.73 -10.69
C MET A 87 6.09 -10.71 -10.57
N LEU A 88 6.59 -11.29 -11.68
CA LEU A 88 7.76 -12.16 -11.65
C LEU A 88 9.05 -11.45 -11.21
N ARG A 89 9.20 -10.14 -11.51
CA ARG A 89 10.30 -9.33 -10.96
C ARG A 89 10.14 -9.15 -9.47
N PHE A 90 8.96 -8.71 -9.03
CA PHE A 90 8.64 -8.55 -7.62
C PHE A 90 8.87 -9.85 -6.82
N LEU A 91 8.45 -11.01 -7.31
CA LEU A 91 8.65 -12.30 -6.62
C LEU A 91 10.13 -12.63 -6.43
N ARG A 92 10.99 -12.34 -7.42
CA ARG A 92 12.44 -12.54 -7.30
C ARG A 92 13.05 -11.60 -6.27
N GLU A 93 12.63 -10.34 -6.25
CA GLU A 93 13.07 -9.36 -5.26
C GLU A 93 12.58 -9.74 -3.86
N TYR A 94 11.33 -10.18 -3.75
CA TYR A 94 10.74 -10.69 -2.50
C TYR A 94 11.52 -11.89 -1.94
N GLU A 95 11.89 -12.85 -2.78
CA GLU A 95 12.70 -14.00 -2.35
C GLU A 95 14.09 -13.58 -1.89
N ALA A 96 14.73 -12.65 -2.60
CA ALA A 96 16.03 -12.11 -2.22
C ALA A 96 15.96 -11.43 -0.83
N GLU A 97 14.95 -10.60 -0.61
CA GLU A 97 14.78 -9.91 0.69
C GLU A 97 14.36 -10.84 1.82
N LEU A 98 13.61 -11.91 1.52
CA LEU A 98 13.30 -12.93 2.51
C LEU A 98 14.58 -13.63 3.00
N ASP A 99 15.54 -13.88 2.11
CA ASP A 99 16.82 -14.45 2.50
C ASP A 99 17.73 -13.46 3.23
N THR A 100 17.65 -12.16 2.91
CA THR A 100 18.30 -11.09 3.70
C THR A 100 17.75 -11.06 5.13
N ALA A 101 16.42 -11.01 5.29
CA ALA A 101 15.77 -10.98 6.59
C ALA A 101 16.17 -12.18 7.48
N LYS A 102 16.20 -13.39 6.93
CA LYS A 102 16.65 -14.60 7.66
C LYS A 102 18.09 -14.48 8.17
N LYS A 103 18.99 -13.88 7.37
CA LYS A 103 20.40 -13.69 7.76
C LYS A 103 20.52 -12.68 8.89
N GLU A 104 19.81 -11.57 8.80
CA GLU A 104 19.79 -10.51 9.81
C GLU A 104 19.19 -10.98 11.12
N GLU A 105 18.05 -11.68 11.06
CA GLU A 105 17.41 -12.31 12.21
C GLU A 105 18.39 -13.26 12.92
N LYS A 106 19.11 -14.09 12.15
CA LYS A 106 20.10 -15.01 12.70
C LYS A 106 21.25 -14.25 13.40
N ILE A 107 21.78 -13.19 12.79
CA ILE A 107 22.86 -12.37 13.37
C ILE A 107 22.40 -11.76 14.71
N LEU A 108 21.20 -11.17 14.74
CA LEU A 108 20.64 -10.60 15.95
C LEU A 108 20.45 -11.65 17.04
N ASN A 109 19.89 -12.81 16.69
CA ASN A 109 19.71 -13.91 17.64
C ASN A 109 21.04 -14.41 18.21
N ASP A 110 22.08 -14.53 17.40
CA ASP A 110 23.41 -14.93 17.86
C ASP A 110 24.01 -13.88 18.81
N TRP A 111 23.81 -12.59 18.57
CA TRP A 111 24.23 -11.52 19.47
C TRP A 111 23.45 -11.51 20.79
N ILE A 112 22.13 -11.69 20.74
CA ILE A 112 21.29 -11.78 21.95
C ILE A 112 21.72 -12.97 22.80
N ARG A 113 21.96 -14.13 22.20
CA ARG A 113 22.44 -15.33 22.91
C ARG A 113 23.80 -15.11 23.56
N LYS A 114 24.75 -14.49 22.84
CA LYS A 114 26.07 -14.13 23.39
C LYS A 114 25.93 -13.17 24.57
N ALA A 115 25.11 -12.12 24.45
CA ALA A 115 24.87 -11.18 25.52
C ALA A 115 24.20 -11.84 26.74
N ALA A 116 23.26 -12.77 26.52
CA ALA A 116 22.62 -13.53 27.59
C ALA A 116 23.60 -14.47 28.31
N SER A 117 24.58 -15.04 27.62
CA SER A 117 25.61 -15.92 28.21
C SER A 117 26.68 -15.20 29.03
N LEU A 118 26.69 -13.86 29.01
CA LEU A 118 27.59 -13.02 29.82
C LEU A 118 26.98 -12.63 31.18
N LYS A 119 25.72 -13.00 31.44
CA LYS A 119 25.05 -12.85 32.73
C LYS A 119 25.14 -14.15 33.53
#